data_AF-T1KPV0-F1
#
_entry.id   AF-T1KPV0-F1
#
_cell.length_a   1.000
_cell.length_b   1.000
_cell.length_c   1.000
_cell.angle_alpha   90.00
_cell.angle_beta   90.00
_cell.angle_gamma   90.00
#
_symmetry.space_group_name_H-M   'P 1'
#
loop_
_entity.id
_entity.type
_entity.pdbx_description
1 polymer ?
#
loop_
_entity_poly.entity_id
_entity_poly.type
_entity_poly.pdbx_seq_one_letter_code
_entity_poly.pdbx_strand_id
1 'polypeptide(L)'
;MITLRSIVKLTCKSLNQGLHFQKCHVGWIGLGFMGTPMANHLINKGNSLVVYDINSAAVVASSPAEVAEKCDRVFTMVPADPYVIEKGTILMDCSTVHPNTSKKLLQLSNDAGVDFLDTPVAGAVPAANAGMLAVHSVSYHEFCKQK
;
A
#
# COMPACT_ATOMS: atom_id res chain seq x y z
N MET A 1 -15.22 2.62 10.72
CA MET A 1 -14.85 3.02 9.35
C MET A 1 -13.36 3.36 9.35
N ILE A 2 -12.52 2.47 8.81
CA ILE A 2 -11.07 2.69 8.75
C ILE A 2 -10.80 3.49 7.47
N THR A 3 -10.10 4.62 7.60
CA THR A 3 -9.69 5.45 6.45
C THR A 3 -8.27 5.09 6.02
N LEU A 4 -7.91 5.39 4.77
CA LEU A 4 -6.54 5.17 4.25
C LEU A 4 -5.46 5.79 5.18
N ARG A 5 -5.77 6.93 5.82
CA ARG A 5 -4.90 7.57 6.82
C ARG A 5 -4.67 6.70 8.05
N SER A 6 -5.69 5.99 8.51
CA SER A 6 -5.59 5.10 9.67
C SER A 6 -4.71 3.89 9.35
N ILE A 7 -4.74 3.39 8.12
CA ILE A 7 -3.94 2.24 7.67
C ILE A 7 -2.46 2.59 7.57
N VAL A 8 -2.14 3.76 7.00
CA VAL A 8 -0.77 4.31 7.00
C VAL A 8 -0.25 4.49 8.43
N LYS A 9 -1.11 4.73 9.43
CA LYS A 9 -0.69 4.83 10.84
C LYS A 9 -0.55 3.46 11.52
N LEU A 10 -1.47 2.53 11.30
CA LEU A 10 -1.54 1.23 12.00
C LEU A 10 -0.41 0.26 11.62
N THR A 11 0.10 0.36 10.40
CA THR A 11 1.25 -0.45 9.95
C THR A 11 2.60 0.13 10.42
N CYS A 12 2.58 1.30 11.09
CA CYS A 12 3.76 1.81 11.78
C CYS A 12 3.86 1.02 13.08
N LYS A 13 4.85 0.14 13.21
CA LYS A 13 5.17 -0.54 14.46
C LYS A 13 5.65 0.50 15.48
N SER A 14 4.69 1.18 16.09
CA SER A 14 4.79 2.12 17.19
C SER A 14 3.62 1.83 18.14
N LEU A 15 3.44 0.56 18.49
CA LEU A 15 2.56 0.18 19.60
C LEU A 15 3.31 0.15 20.95
N ASN A 16 4.61 0.48 21.01
CA ASN A 16 5.35 0.52 22.29
C ASN A 16 6.54 1.50 22.37
N GLN A 17 6.78 2.37 21.39
CA GLN A 17 7.78 3.45 21.52
C GLN A 17 7.16 4.74 21.01
N GLY A 18 7.40 5.85 21.70
CA GLY A 18 6.73 7.13 21.50
C GLY A 18 6.55 7.53 20.04
N LEU A 19 5.37 8.06 19.75
CA LEU A 19 4.84 8.42 18.44
C LEU A 19 5.68 9.53 17.77
N HIS A 20 6.88 9.21 17.27
CA HIS A 20 7.62 10.10 16.39
C HIS A 20 7.06 9.96 14.97
N PHE A 21 6.29 10.96 14.54
CA PHE A 21 5.90 11.15 13.13
C PHE A 21 7.13 11.53 12.30
N GLN A 22 8.04 10.58 12.06
CA GLN A 22 9.03 10.75 11.00
C GLN A 22 8.32 10.63 9.65
N LYS A 23 8.64 11.54 8.74
CA LYS A 23 8.11 11.60 7.37
C LYS A 23 8.23 10.21 6.72
N CYS A 24 7.11 9.53 6.57
CA CYS A 24 7.04 8.21 5.93
C CYS A 24 7.05 8.41 4.41
N HIS A 25 8.00 7.78 3.72
CA HIS A 25 8.00 7.69 2.26
C HIS A 25 6.99 6.62 1.86
N VAL A 26 5.91 7.04 1.20
CA VAL A 26 4.83 6.15 0.77
C VAL A 26 5.01 5.83 -0.70
N GLY A 27 5.16 4.55 -1.02
CA GLY A 27 5.14 4.04 -2.37
C GLY A 27 3.72 3.85 -2.85
N TRP A 28 3.44 4.23 -4.10
CA TRP A 28 2.16 4.00 -4.76
C TRP A 28 2.35 3.40 -6.15
N ILE A 29 1.80 2.22 -6.37
CA ILE A 29 1.85 1.49 -7.64
C ILE A 29 0.43 1.36 -8.19
N GLY A 30 0.20 1.91 -9.38
CA GLY A 30 -1.10 1.87 -10.05
C GLY A 30 -1.96 3.09 -9.71
N LEU A 31 -1.96 4.06 -10.62
CA LEU A 31 -2.72 5.30 -10.55
C LEU A 31 -4.15 5.08 -11.07
N GLY A 32 -4.39 4.66 -12.31
CA GLY A 32 -5.74 4.32 -12.80
C GLY A 32 -6.91 5.25 -12.35
N PHE A 33 -8.14 4.73 -12.31
CA PHE A 33 -9.31 5.51 -11.86
C PHE A 33 -9.44 5.61 -10.32
N MET A 34 -8.97 4.58 -9.61
CA MET A 34 -9.07 4.53 -8.14
C MET A 34 -7.80 5.00 -7.45
N GLY A 35 -6.62 4.73 -8.01
CA GLY A 35 -5.35 5.04 -7.36
C GLY A 35 -4.97 6.52 -7.40
N THR A 36 -5.22 7.23 -8.50
CA THR A 36 -4.96 8.67 -8.63
C THR A 36 -5.66 9.48 -7.55
N PRO A 37 -6.99 9.36 -7.34
CA PRO A 37 -7.63 10.11 -6.27
C PRO A 37 -7.13 9.72 -4.88
N MET A 38 -6.86 8.44 -4.63
CA MET A 38 -6.31 7.98 -3.35
C MET A 38 -4.90 8.53 -3.07
N ALA A 39 -4.00 8.47 -4.06
CA ALA A 39 -2.65 9.03 -3.99
C ALA A 39 -2.70 10.54 -3.76
N ASN A 40 -3.56 11.25 -4.49
CA ASN A 40 -3.77 12.69 -4.31
C ASN A 40 -4.25 13.04 -2.90
N HIS A 41 -5.13 12.24 -2.30
CA HIS A 41 -5.53 12.46 -0.90
C HIS A 41 -4.39 12.26 0.09
N LEU A 42 -3.44 11.37 -0.19
CA LEU A 42 -2.24 11.22 0.65
C LEU A 42 -1.30 12.43 0.50
N ILE A 43 -1.08 12.90 -0.73
CA ILE A 43 -0.29 14.10 -1.03
C ILE A 43 -0.90 15.33 -0.35
N ASN A 44 -2.21 15.56 -0.51
CA ASN A 44 -2.94 16.68 0.08
C ASN A 44 -2.93 16.67 1.62
N LYS A 45 -2.64 15.52 2.23
CA LYS A 45 -2.46 15.37 3.68
C LYS A 45 -1.00 15.53 4.13
N GLY A 46 -0.10 15.92 3.22
CA GLY A 46 1.31 16.20 3.49
C GLY A 46 2.24 15.00 3.42
N ASN A 47 1.80 13.86 2.87
CA ASN A 47 2.68 12.70 2.67
C ASN A 47 3.50 12.88 1.39
N SER A 48 4.75 12.43 1.42
CA SER A 48 5.61 12.36 0.23
C SER A 48 5.44 10.99 -0.42
N LEU A 49 5.11 10.99 -1.72
CA LEU A 49 4.87 9.75 -2.46
C LEU A 49 5.95 9.50 -3.51
N VAL A 50 6.36 8.24 -3.64
CA VAL A 50 7.08 7.72 -4.81
C VAL A 50 6.09 6.88 -5.61
N VAL A 51 5.90 7.23 -6.87
CA VAL A 51 4.79 6.70 -7.67
C VAL A 51 5.29 6.00 -8.92
N TYR A 52 4.70 4.84 -9.22
CA TYR A 52 4.87 4.10 -10.45
C TYR A 52 3.51 3.69 -11.04
N ASP A 53 3.39 3.79 -12.36
CA ASP A 53 2.25 3.27 -13.13
C ASP A 53 2.74 2.95 -14.55
N ILE A 54 2.36 1.79 -15.08
CA ILE A 54 2.78 1.30 -16.40
C ILE A 54 2.28 2.15 -17.57
N ASN A 55 1.19 2.88 -17.38
CA ASN A 55 0.45 3.63 -18.41
C ASN A 55 0.40 5.13 -18.12
N SER A 56 1.14 5.62 -17.12
CA SER A 56 1.12 7.02 -16.74
C SER A 56 2.44 7.72 -17.02
N ALA A 57 2.37 8.98 -17.43
CA ALA A 57 3.52 9.87 -17.46
C ALA A 57 3.84 10.45 -16.07
N ALA A 58 2.94 10.32 -15.09
CA ALA A 58 3.10 10.84 -13.73
C ALA A 58 3.91 9.88 -12.84
N VAL A 59 5.06 9.43 -13.36
CA VAL A 59 5.90 8.39 -12.77
C VAL A 59 7.17 9.02 -12.22
N VAL A 60 7.45 8.79 -10.94
CA VAL A 60 8.64 9.30 -10.24
C VAL A 60 9.72 8.21 -10.11
N ALA A 61 9.31 6.94 -10.11
CA ALA A 61 10.21 5.79 -10.11
C ALA A 61 10.07 5.02 -11.43
N SER A 62 11.17 4.60 -12.06
CA SER A 62 11.18 3.87 -13.34
C SER A 62 10.62 2.45 -13.28
N SER A 63 10.47 1.89 -12.08
CA SER A 63 9.95 0.53 -11.86
C SER A 63 9.29 0.41 -10.48
N PRO A 64 8.44 -0.60 -10.24
CA PRO A 64 7.90 -0.83 -8.91
C PRO A 64 8.97 -1.33 -7.92
N ALA A 65 10.08 -1.90 -8.39
CA ALA A 65 11.26 -2.21 -7.56
C ALA A 65 11.88 -0.95 -6.96
N GLU A 66 12.07 0.09 -7.78
CA GLU A 66 12.59 1.38 -7.33
C GLU A 66 11.63 2.08 -6.35
N VAL A 67 10.31 1.87 -6.47
CA VAL A 67 9.34 2.34 -5.45
C VAL A 67 9.62 1.68 -4.11
N ALA A 68 9.82 0.36 -4.10
CA ALA A 68 10.02 -0.42 -2.89
C ALA A 68 11.39 -0.16 -2.24
N GLU A 69 12.43 0.11 -3.02
CA GLU A 69 13.74 0.54 -2.49
C GLU A 69 13.69 1.89 -1.77
N LYS A 70 12.83 2.81 -2.22
CA LYS A 70 12.76 4.19 -1.70
C LYS A 70 11.71 4.38 -0.60
N CYS A 71 10.88 3.39 -0.32
CA CYS A 71 9.70 3.53 0.54
C CYS A 71 9.55 2.37 1.51
N ASP A 72 9.22 2.69 2.77
CA ASP A 72 8.96 1.66 3.79
C ASP A 72 7.59 0.99 3.61
N ARG A 73 6.70 1.60 2.83
CA ARG A 73 5.31 1.17 2.65
C ARG A 73 4.93 1.32 1.20
N VAL A 74 4.39 0.27 0.61
CA VAL A 74 4.01 0.26 -0.80
C VAL A 74 2.55 -0.13 -0.91
N PHE A 75 1.76 0.78 -1.50
CA PHE A 75 0.37 0.53 -1.86
C PHE A 75 0.31 0.07 -3.32
N THR A 76 -0.46 -1.00 -3.60
CA THR A 76 -0.75 -1.44 -4.96
C THR A 76 -2.24 -1.29 -5.27
N MET A 77 -2.57 -0.81 -6.47
CA MET A 77 -3.93 -0.71 -7.01
C MET A 77 -3.90 -1.04 -8.50
N VAL A 78 -3.77 -2.33 -8.83
CA VAL A 78 -3.48 -2.84 -10.18
C VAL A 78 -4.33 -4.08 -10.50
N PRO A 79 -4.75 -4.29 -11.77
CA PRO A 79 -5.68 -5.37 -12.12
C PRO A 79 -5.12 -6.80 -11.95
N ALA A 80 -3.79 -6.99 -12.04
CA ALA A 80 -3.00 -8.13 -11.56
C ALA A 80 -1.53 -7.98 -12.06
N ASP A 81 -0.57 -8.62 -11.38
CA ASP A 81 0.80 -8.93 -11.86
C ASP A 81 1.75 -7.76 -12.23
N PRO A 82 1.88 -6.72 -11.39
CA PRO A 82 3.26 -6.31 -11.07
C PRO A 82 3.44 -6.05 -9.57
N TYR A 83 3.25 -7.09 -8.77
CA TYR A 83 3.54 -7.01 -7.34
C TYR A 83 5.05 -6.99 -7.11
N VAL A 84 5.51 -6.05 -6.30
CA VAL A 84 6.90 -5.99 -5.85
C VAL A 84 6.94 -6.25 -4.37
N ILE A 85 7.83 -7.17 -4.00
CA ILE A 85 8.03 -7.64 -2.64
C ILE A 85 9.50 -7.42 -2.33
N GLU A 86 9.78 -6.31 -1.64
CA GLU A 86 11.14 -5.90 -1.27
C GLU A 86 11.30 -5.97 0.24
N LYS A 87 12.43 -6.48 0.71
CA LYS A 87 12.69 -6.64 2.15
C LYS A 87 12.65 -5.30 2.88
N GLY A 88 12.04 -5.29 4.06
CA GLY A 88 11.91 -4.10 4.88
C GLY A 88 10.73 -3.20 4.52
N THR A 89 9.98 -3.54 3.48
CA THR A 89 8.74 -2.84 3.13
C THR A 89 7.51 -3.52 3.73
N ILE A 90 6.39 -2.80 3.74
CA ILE A 90 5.07 -3.36 4.00
C ILE A 90 4.25 -3.24 2.72
N LEU A 91 3.81 -4.37 2.17
CA LEU A 91 2.97 -4.41 0.97
C LEU A 91 1.49 -4.35 1.36
N MET A 92 0.78 -3.35 0.84
CA MET A 92 -0.65 -3.16 1.04
C MET A 92 -1.38 -3.23 -0.30
N ASP A 93 -2.06 -4.34 -0.57
CA ASP A 93 -2.81 -4.47 -1.82
C ASP A 93 -4.23 -3.95 -1.65
N CYS A 94 -4.54 -2.88 -2.39
CA CYS A 94 -5.87 -2.27 -2.42
C CYS A 94 -6.70 -2.70 -3.64
N SER A 95 -6.13 -3.57 -4.48
CA SER A 95 -6.73 -4.02 -5.73
C SER A 95 -7.91 -4.97 -5.48
N THR A 96 -8.93 -4.88 -6.33
CA THR A 96 -10.00 -5.90 -6.36
C THR A 96 -9.51 -7.11 -7.13
N VAL A 97 -8.90 -8.07 -6.44
CA VAL A 97 -8.33 -9.28 -7.04
C VAL A 97 -9.01 -10.56 -6.53
N HIS A 98 -8.78 -11.66 -7.24
CA HIS A 98 -9.29 -12.96 -6.83
C HIS A 98 -8.63 -13.40 -5.51
N PRO A 99 -9.35 -14.05 -4.56
CA PRO A 99 -8.77 -14.47 -3.27
C PRO A 99 -7.51 -15.35 -3.39
N ASN A 100 -7.39 -16.13 -4.46
CA ASN A 100 -6.20 -16.93 -4.73
C ASN A 100 -4.97 -16.06 -5.02
N THR A 101 -5.15 -14.87 -5.62
CA THR A 101 -4.08 -13.90 -5.85
C THR A 101 -3.58 -13.37 -4.50
N SER A 102 -4.48 -12.93 -3.61
CA SER A 102 -4.11 -12.50 -2.26
C SER A 102 -3.36 -13.59 -1.48
N LYS A 103 -3.79 -14.85 -1.57
CA LYS A 103 -3.09 -16.00 -0.95
C LYS A 103 -1.69 -16.21 -1.52
N LYS A 104 -1.53 -16.07 -2.84
CA LYS A 104 -0.22 -16.18 -3.50
C LYS A 104 0.72 -15.06 -3.04
N LEU A 105 0.21 -13.83 -2.94
CA LEU A 105 1.00 -12.68 -2.46
C LEU A 105 1.40 -12.83 -1.01
N LEU A 106 0.50 -13.34 -0.18
CA LEU A 106 0.83 -13.67 1.19
C LEU A 106 1.98 -14.67 1.25
N GLN A 107 1.94 -15.75 0.48
CA GLN A 107 3.02 -16.73 0.45
C GLN A 107 4.34 -16.11 0.02
N LEU A 108 4.34 -15.37 -1.10
CA LEU A 108 5.55 -14.71 -1.60
C LEU A 108 6.11 -13.67 -0.60
N SER A 109 5.24 -12.95 0.10
CA SER A 109 5.64 -11.96 1.10
C SER A 109 6.24 -12.65 2.32
N ASN A 110 5.66 -13.77 2.77
CA ASN A 110 6.22 -14.58 3.85
C ASN A 110 7.60 -15.13 3.49
N ASP A 111 7.76 -15.67 2.28
CA ASP A 111 9.04 -16.22 1.78
C ASP A 111 10.13 -15.13 1.71
N ALA A 112 9.73 -13.89 1.43
CA ALA A 112 10.63 -12.73 1.42
C ALA A 112 10.85 -12.09 2.79
N GLY A 113 10.04 -12.42 3.81
CA GLY A 113 10.07 -11.78 5.13
C GLY A 113 9.49 -10.36 5.14
N VAL A 114 8.46 -10.13 4.31
CA VAL A 114 7.74 -8.87 4.11
C VAL A 114 6.35 -8.97 4.72
N ASP A 115 5.91 -7.94 5.44
CA ASP A 115 4.55 -7.89 5.96
C ASP A 115 3.56 -7.57 4.82
N PHE A 116 2.51 -8.39 4.70
CA PHE A 116 1.47 -8.23 3.67
C PHE A 116 0.11 -7.93 4.30
N LEU A 117 -0.57 -6.92 3.77
CA LEU A 117 -1.94 -6.56 4.12
C LEU A 117 -2.83 -6.61 2.89
N ASP A 118 -3.79 -7.53 2.89
CA ASP A 118 -4.89 -7.49 1.95
C ASP A 118 -5.86 -6.38 2.38
N THR A 119 -5.98 -5.34 1.57
CA THR A 119 -6.58 -4.05 1.93
C THR A 119 -7.66 -3.61 0.95
N PRO A 120 -8.69 -4.44 0.66
CA PRO A 120 -9.74 -4.09 -0.27
C PRO A 120 -10.47 -2.81 0.15
N VAL A 121 -10.82 -2.01 -0.87
CA VAL A 121 -11.58 -0.78 -0.72
C VAL A 121 -13.02 -0.98 -1.17
N ALA A 122 -13.96 -0.44 -0.38
CA ALA A 122 -15.38 -0.42 -0.72
C ALA A 122 -15.80 1.02 -1.09
N GLY A 123 -16.41 1.14 -2.27
CA GLY A 123 -16.88 2.40 -2.84
C GLY A 123 -16.46 2.56 -4.30
N ALA A 124 -17.18 3.41 -5.04
CA ALA A 124 -16.89 3.72 -6.43
C ALA A 124 -15.98 4.95 -6.57
N VAL A 125 -15.55 5.24 -7.81
CA VAL A 125 -14.69 6.39 -8.15
C VAL A 125 -15.15 7.73 -7.53
N PRO A 126 -16.46 8.08 -7.48
CA PRO A 126 -16.90 9.29 -6.79
C PRO A 126 -16.54 9.32 -5.30
N ALA A 127 -16.64 8.19 -4.62
CA ALA A 127 -16.24 8.07 -3.21
C ALA A 127 -14.71 8.12 -3.04
N ALA A 128 -13.95 7.62 -4.02
CA ALA A 128 -12.49 7.76 -4.08
C ALA A 128 -12.08 9.23 -4.20
N ASN A 129 -12.70 9.99 -5.11
CA ASN A 129 -12.46 11.42 -5.31
C ASN A 129 -12.82 12.28 -4.08
N ALA A 130 -13.82 11.84 -3.31
CA ALA A 130 -14.24 12.52 -2.09
C ALA A 130 -13.44 12.09 -0.85
N GLY A 131 -12.56 11.10 -0.96
CA GLY A 131 -11.79 10.57 0.17
C GLY A 131 -12.64 9.81 1.19
N MET A 132 -13.77 9.24 0.74
CA MET A 132 -14.79 8.58 1.58
C MET A 132 -14.83 7.05 1.38
N LEU A 133 -13.78 6.45 0.83
CA LEU A 133 -13.69 4.99 0.72
C LEU A 133 -13.61 4.34 2.10
N ALA A 134 -14.35 3.25 2.27
CA ALA A 134 -14.15 2.35 3.40
C ALA A 134 -13.03 1.38 3.04
N VAL A 135 -12.06 1.21 3.93
CA VAL A 135 -10.95 0.30 3.71
C VAL A 135 -10.98 -0.82 4.74
N HIS A 136 -10.98 -2.07 4.28
CA HIS A 136 -11.10 -3.25 5.12
C HIS A 136 -9.76 -3.99 5.07
N SER A 137 -8.87 -3.75 6.01
CA SER A 137 -7.56 -4.41 6.03
C SER A 137 -7.60 -5.71 6.83
N VAL A 138 -7.08 -6.78 6.22
CA VAL A 138 -6.70 -8.01 6.91
C VAL A 138 -5.19 -8.08 6.90
N SER A 139 -4.58 -7.98 8.08
CA SER A 139 -3.14 -8.14 8.24
C SER A 139 -2.78 -9.61 8.40
N TYR A 140 -1.84 -10.08 7.59
CA TYR A 140 -1.26 -11.40 7.77
C TYR A 140 0.13 -11.25 8.39
N HIS A 141 0.24 -11.53 9.69
CA HIS A 141 1.47 -11.30 10.45
C HIS A 141 2.02 -12.62 10.98
N GLU A 142 2.76 -13.35 10.14
CA GLU A 142 3.46 -14.56 10.56
C GLU A 142 4.94 -14.30 10.91
N PHE A 143 5.55 -13.23 10.37
CA PHE A 143 6.96 -12.91 10.60
C PHE A 143 7.29 -12.58 12.08
N CYS A 144 6.37 -11.99 12.83
CA CYS A 144 6.61 -11.65 14.24
C CYS A 144 6.46 -12.82 15.23
N LYS A 145 6.05 -14.01 14.79
CA LYS A 145 6.02 -15.20 15.66
C LYS A 145 7.36 -15.96 15.68
N GLN A 146 8.30 -15.59 14.82
CA GLN A 146 9.58 -16.29 14.66
C GLN A 146 10.77 -15.56 15.31
N LYS A 147 10.53 -14.59 16.20
CA LYS A 147 11.58 -13.95 17.02
C LYS A 147 11.25 -14.01 18.49
#